data_AF-A0A7S0ZSF8-F1
#
_entry.id   AF-A0A7S0ZSF8-F1
#
_cell.length_a   1.000
_cell.length_b   1.000
_cell.length_c   1.000
_cell.angle_alpha   90.00
_cell.angle_beta   90.00
_cell.angle_gamma   90.00
#
_symmetry.space_group_name_H-M   'P 1'
#
loop_
_entity.id
_entity.type
_entity.pdbx_description
1 polymer ?
#
loop_
_entity_poly.entity_id
_entity_poly.type
_entity_poly.pdbx_seq_one_letter_code
_entity_poly.pdbx_strand_id
1 'polypeptide(L)'
;ELYQNLPDKTLQLLGLGVDKQYGFVLKLDDDRKLLPKVARKFALSHDPKQLVYGGDYIFNSPSFNSQYGADGEFARYFSGPSYIISWQLAWQVTKWHGGNSASYLRYGSSSEDVDMGKWVNHELRAAAGTGKVI
;
A
#
# COMPACT_ATOMS: atom_id res chain seq x y z
N GLU A 1 -18.78 2.62 -8.97
CA GLU A 1 -17.39 2.91 -9.37
C GLU A 1 -16.84 1.71 -10.14
N LEU A 2 -15.90 1.93 -11.07
CA LEU A 2 -15.23 0.83 -11.78
C LEU A 2 -13.99 0.40 -10.99
N TYR A 3 -13.73 -0.91 -10.93
CA TYR A 3 -12.60 -1.50 -10.19
C TYR A 3 -11.23 -0.94 -10.61
N GLN A 4 -11.10 -0.57 -11.88
CA GLN A 4 -9.89 0.05 -12.44
C GLN A 4 -9.54 1.42 -11.85
N ASN A 5 -10.49 2.11 -11.18
CA ASN A 5 -10.25 3.42 -10.57
C ASN A 5 -9.78 3.30 -9.11
N LEU A 6 -9.70 2.07 -8.56
CA LEU A 6 -9.29 1.85 -7.18
C LEU A 6 -7.86 2.34 -6.89
N PRO A 7 -6.84 2.15 -7.76
CA PRO A 7 -5.50 2.68 -7.52
C PRO A 7 -5.48 4.20 -7.31
N ASP A 8 -6.21 4.96 -8.12
CA ASP A 8 -6.32 6.42 -7.96
C ASP A 8 -6.97 6.80 -6.62
N LYS A 9 -8.02 6.08 -6.23
CA LYS A 9 -8.70 6.29 -4.95
C LYS A 9 -7.77 5.99 -3.78
N THR A 10 -6.95 4.95 -3.87
CA THR A 10 -5.91 4.66 -2.89
C THR A 10 -4.89 5.79 -2.82
N LEU A 11 -4.34 6.25 -3.94
CA LEU A 11 -3.37 7.34 -3.93
C LEU A 11 -3.95 8.63 -3.31
N GLN A 12 -5.24 8.91 -3.57
CA GLN A 12 -5.95 10.02 -2.92
C GLN A 12 -6.11 9.83 -1.41
N LEU A 13 -6.49 8.62 -0.96
CA LEU A 13 -6.61 8.29 0.46
C LEU A 13 -5.27 8.45 1.19
N LEU A 14 -4.19 7.90 0.61
CA LEU A 14 -2.85 8.00 1.15
C LEU A 14 -2.37 9.45 1.18
N GLY A 15 -2.58 10.19 0.07
CA GLY A 15 -2.21 11.59 -0.05
C GLY A 15 -2.92 12.46 1.00
N LEU A 16 -4.21 12.22 1.22
CA LEU A 16 -4.97 12.91 2.27
C LEU A 16 -4.38 12.62 3.66
N GLY A 17 -4.04 11.37 3.96
CA GLY A 17 -3.42 11.02 5.25
C GLY A 17 -2.05 11.69 5.46
N VAL A 18 -1.25 11.78 4.40
CA VAL A 18 0.03 12.50 4.39
C VAL A 18 -0.19 13.99 4.65
N ASP A 19 -1.11 14.62 3.93
CA ASP A 19 -1.40 16.06 4.03
C ASP A 19 -2.01 16.44 5.39
N LYS A 20 -2.73 15.50 6.04
CA LYS A 20 -3.23 15.64 7.42
C LYS A 20 -2.23 15.22 8.50
N GLN A 21 -1.02 14.80 8.11
CA GLN A 21 0.05 14.36 9.03
C GLN A 21 -0.37 13.21 9.96
N TYR A 22 -1.23 12.30 9.48
CA TYR A 22 -1.56 11.09 10.23
C TYR A 22 -0.38 10.12 10.25
N GLY A 23 -0.04 9.60 11.43
CA GLY A 23 1.08 8.65 11.56
C GLY A 23 0.90 7.35 10.77
N PHE A 24 -0.35 6.92 10.59
CA PHE A 24 -0.70 5.75 9.80
C PHE A 24 -1.99 5.99 9.02
N VAL A 25 -2.08 5.38 7.84
CA VAL A 25 -3.29 5.37 7.01
C VAL A 25 -3.76 3.92 6.89
N LEU A 26 -5.03 3.67 7.17
CA LEU A 26 -5.66 2.36 7.02
C LEU A 26 -6.66 2.42 5.88
N LYS A 27 -6.48 1.56 4.87
CA LYS A 27 -7.52 1.26 3.88
C LYS A 27 -8.39 0.14 4.42
N LEU A 28 -9.69 0.27 4.28
CA LEU A 28 -10.69 -0.70 4.72
C LEU A 28 -11.85 -0.70 3.73
N ASP A 29 -12.28 -1.88 3.29
CA ASP A 29 -13.49 -2.05 2.49
C ASP A 29 -14.76 -1.69 3.30
N ASP A 30 -15.80 -1.25 2.61
CA ASP A 30 -17.05 -0.78 3.20
C ASP A 30 -17.89 -1.89 3.86
N ASP A 31 -17.62 -3.15 3.51
CA ASP A 31 -18.23 -4.34 4.10
C ASP A 31 -17.56 -4.78 5.41
N ARG A 32 -16.49 -4.08 5.85
CA ARG A 32 -15.76 -4.40 7.07
C ARG A 32 -15.97 -3.41 8.20
N LYS A 33 -15.64 -3.88 9.40
CA LYS A 33 -15.67 -3.08 10.64
C LYS A 33 -14.27 -2.93 11.20
N LEU A 34 -13.88 -1.69 11.45
CA LEU A 34 -12.65 -1.39 12.18
C LEU A 34 -12.78 -1.85 13.63
N LEU A 35 -11.73 -2.48 14.16
CA LEU A 35 -11.55 -2.71 15.60
C LEU A 35 -10.59 -1.64 16.17
N PRO A 36 -11.09 -0.55 16.79
CA PRO A 36 -10.23 0.58 17.15
C PRO A 36 -9.11 0.23 18.12
N LYS A 37 -9.34 -0.76 19.00
CA LYS A 37 -8.31 -1.24 19.94
C LYS A 37 -7.11 -1.87 19.23
N VAL A 38 -7.36 -2.62 18.15
CA VAL A 38 -6.30 -3.27 17.36
C VAL A 38 -5.52 -2.21 16.58
N ALA A 39 -6.21 -1.30 15.90
CA ALA A 39 -5.58 -0.20 15.17
C ALA A 39 -4.74 0.70 16.10
N ARG A 40 -5.27 1.03 17.28
CA ARG A 40 -4.54 1.80 18.29
C ARG A 40 -3.30 1.06 18.78
N LYS A 41 -3.41 -0.24 19.06
CA LYS A 41 -2.25 -1.06 19.48
C LYS A 41 -1.17 -1.05 18.41
N PHE A 42 -1.55 -1.24 17.14
CA PHE A 42 -0.62 -1.19 16.01
C PHE A 42 0.09 0.17 15.90
N ALA A 43 -0.66 1.27 15.96
CA ALA A 43 -0.11 2.61 15.85
C ALA A 43 0.83 2.96 17.01
N LEU A 44 0.61 2.41 18.20
CA LEU A 44 1.48 2.60 19.36
C LEU A 44 2.73 1.71 19.35
N SER A 45 2.72 0.60 18.61
CA SER A 45 3.84 -0.35 18.55
C SER A 45 4.80 -0.12 17.38
N HIS A 46 4.52 0.85 16.51
CA HIS A 46 5.31 1.11 15.32
C HIS A 46 5.63 2.60 15.18
N ASP A 47 6.82 2.91 14.69
CA ASP A 47 7.22 4.27 14.38
C ASP A 47 6.68 4.69 13.00
N PRO A 48 5.85 5.74 12.90
CA PRO A 48 5.33 6.22 11.62
C PRO A 48 6.41 6.76 10.66
N LYS A 49 7.63 7.01 11.15
CA LYS A 49 8.79 7.41 10.34
C LYS A 49 9.54 6.23 9.70
N GLN A 50 9.26 5.00 10.13
CA GLN A 50 9.77 3.80 9.47
C GLN A 50 8.87 3.41 8.30
N LEU A 51 9.41 2.68 7.33
CA LEU A 51 8.60 2.11 6.24
C LEU A 51 7.86 0.88 6.79
N VAL A 52 6.56 1.04 7.06
CA VAL A 52 5.73 -0.03 7.61
C VAL A 52 4.55 -0.25 6.68
N TYR A 53 4.38 -1.50 6.26
CA TYR A 53 3.24 -1.97 5.49
C TYR A 53 2.71 -3.24 6.15
N GLY A 54 1.44 -3.26 6.53
CA GLY A 54 0.82 -4.43 7.14
C GLY A 54 -0.58 -4.69 6.61
N GLY A 55 -1.10 -5.90 6.78
CA GLY A 55 -2.41 -6.26 6.26
C GLY A 55 -2.87 -7.65 6.69
N ASP A 56 -3.92 -8.14 6.05
CA ASP A 56 -4.58 -9.40 6.43
C ASP A 56 -3.89 -10.62 5.78
N TYR A 57 -3.96 -10.74 4.46
CA TYR A 57 -3.43 -11.88 3.72
C TYR A 57 -2.27 -11.49 2.81
N ILE A 58 -1.08 -12.03 3.06
CA ILE A 58 0.10 -11.73 2.25
C ILE A 58 0.33 -12.77 1.14
N PHE A 59 0.38 -12.31 -0.11
CA PHE A 59 0.85 -13.12 -1.23
C PHE A 59 2.37 -13.00 -1.34
N ASN A 60 3.10 -14.04 -0.97
CA ASN A 60 4.57 -14.10 -1.10
C ASN A 60 5.04 -14.59 -2.48
N SER A 61 4.16 -15.22 -3.24
CA SER A 61 4.41 -15.71 -4.59
C SER A 61 3.13 -15.61 -5.43
N PRO A 62 3.26 -15.51 -6.77
CA PRO A 62 2.10 -15.46 -7.65
C PRO A 62 1.41 -16.83 -7.70
N SER A 63 0.09 -16.81 -7.58
CA SER A 63 -0.84 -17.92 -7.81
C SER A 63 -1.68 -17.73 -9.08
N PHE A 64 -1.79 -16.49 -9.57
CA PHE A 64 -2.61 -16.10 -10.72
C PHE A 64 -1.88 -15.14 -11.64
N ASN A 65 -2.17 -15.21 -12.95
CA ASN A 65 -1.57 -14.29 -13.94
C ASN A 65 -1.97 -12.82 -13.73
N SER A 66 -3.09 -12.56 -13.06
CA SER A 66 -3.54 -11.20 -12.72
C SER A 66 -2.68 -10.51 -11.65
N GLN A 67 -1.74 -11.22 -11.03
CA GLN A 67 -0.85 -10.68 -10.00
C GLN A 67 0.45 -10.10 -10.58
N TYR A 68 0.64 -10.21 -11.89
CA TYR A 68 1.71 -9.53 -12.58
C TYR A 68 1.20 -8.17 -13.05
N GLY A 69 2.02 -7.13 -12.88
CA GLY A 69 1.73 -5.83 -13.47
C GLY A 69 1.97 -5.81 -14.99
N ALA A 70 1.74 -4.67 -15.61
CA ALA A 70 1.98 -4.46 -17.04
C ALA A 70 3.45 -4.70 -17.47
N ASP A 71 4.39 -4.66 -16.53
CA ASP A 71 5.81 -4.98 -16.71
C ASP A 71 6.12 -6.48 -16.62
N GLY A 72 5.13 -7.33 -16.33
CA GLY A 72 5.32 -8.76 -16.13
C GLY A 72 6.00 -9.12 -14.80
N GLU A 73 6.17 -8.18 -13.88
CA GLU A 73 6.78 -8.42 -12.57
C GLU A 73 5.73 -8.64 -11.48
N PHE A 74 6.06 -9.56 -10.57
CA PHE A 74 5.33 -9.76 -9.31
C PHE A 74 6.02 -9.02 -8.17
N ALA A 75 5.24 -8.40 -7.30
CA ALA A 75 5.68 -7.91 -6.01
C ALA A 75 4.82 -8.53 -4.91
N ARG A 76 5.44 -8.84 -3.77
CA ARG A 76 4.70 -9.28 -2.59
C ARG A 76 3.74 -8.17 -2.13
N TYR A 77 2.52 -8.53 -1.80
CA TYR A 77 1.47 -7.58 -1.46
C TYR A 77 0.48 -8.17 -0.45
N PHE A 78 -0.20 -7.29 0.31
CA PHE A 78 -1.35 -7.69 1.11
C PHE A 78 -2.60 -7.62 0.24
N SER A 79 -3.34 -8.71 0.19
CA SER A 79 -4.66 -8.78 -0.43
C SER A 79 -5.76 -8.76 0.61
N GLY A 80 -6.93 -8.37 0.17
CA GLY A 80 -8.16 -8.50 0.93
C GLY A 80 -8.68 -7.16 1.39
N PRO A 81 -9.46 -7.14 2.47
CA PRO A 81 -10.31 -5.99 2.71
C PRO A 81 -9.58 -4.84 3.40
N SER A 82 -8.35 -5.04 3.88
CA SER A 82 -7.62 -4.00 4.56
C SER A 82 -6.10 -4.16 4.53
N TYR A 83 -5.44 -3.01 4.55
CA TYR A 83 -4.02 -2.88 4.84
C TYR A 83 -3.77 -1.52 5.50
N ILE A 84 -2.66 -1.42 6.23
CA ILE A 84 -2.19 -0.23 6.94
C ILE A 84 -0.79 0.15 6.47
N ILE A 85 -0.54 1.44 6.36
CA ILE A 85 0.73 2.00 5.91
C ILE A 85 1.17 3.15 6.81
N SER A 86 2.47 3.25 7.10
CA SER A 86 3.03 4.38 7.84
C SER A 86 3.04 5.67 7.04
N TRP A 87 3.07 6.81 7.74
CA TRP A 87 3.19 8.13 7.12
C TRP A 87 4.39 8.22 6.18
N GLN A 88 5.56 7.72 6.60
CA GLN A 88 6.77 7.81 5.77
C GLN A 88 6.61 7.05 4.45
N LEU A 89 6.05 5.84 4.50
CA LEU A 89 5.87 5.04 3.29
C LEU A 89 4.77 5.65 2.39
N ALA A 90 3.68 6.15 2.98
CA ALA A 90 2.63 6.85 2.23
C ALA A 90 3.16 8.14 1.57
N TRP A 91 4.00 8.91 2.26
CA TRP A 91 4.64 10.12 1.72
C TRP A 91 5.57 9.78 0.55
N GLN A 92 6.33 8.68 0.67
CA GLN A 92 7.18 8.23 -0.41
C GLN A 92 6.38 7.85 -1.66
N VAL A 93 5.37 6.98 -1.48
CA VAL A 93 4.49 6.50 -2.56
C VAL A 93 3.75 7.66 -3.25
N THR A 94 3.26 8.64 -2.50
CA THR A 94 2.38 9.68 -3.06
C THR A 94 3.06 10.98 -3.44
N LYS A 95 4.16 11.36 -2.77
CA LYS A 95 4.82 12.66 -2.96
C LYS A 95 6.21 12.53 -3.56
N TRP A 96 7.06 11.69 -2.97
CA TRP A 96 8.47 11.60 -3.37
C TRP A 96 8.65 10.82 -4.69
N HIS A 97 8.12 9.60 -4.76
CA HIS A 97 8.09 8.77 -5.96
C HIS A 97 6.67 8.66 -6.55
N GLY A 98 5.83 9.67 -6.33
CA GLY A 98 4.46 9.72 -6.87
C GLY A 98 4.38 9.53 -8.39
N GLY A 99 5.42 9.94 -9.13
CA GLY A 99 5.51 9.69 -10.56
C GLY A 99 5.62 8.19 -10.92
N ASN A 100 6.30 7.39 -10.10
CA ASN A 100 6.33 5.93 -10.26
C ASN A 100 4.93 5.34 -10.02
N SER A 101 4.27 5.74 -8.93
CA SER A 101 2.95 5.23 -8.59
C SER A 101 1.86 5.66 -9.57
N ALA A 102 1.95 6.86 -10.15
CA ALA A 102 1.03 7.37 -11.17
C ALA A 102 1.30 6.81 -12.58
N SER A 103 2.40 6.09 -12.81
CA SER A 103 2.75 5.51 -14.11
C SER A 103 1.98 4.21 -14.39
N TYR A 104 0.65 4.26 -14.30
CA TYR A 104 -0.24 3.10 -14.40
C TYR A 104 -0.05 2.30 -15.70
N LEU A 105 0.10 2.97 -16.85
CA LEU A 105 0.34 2.28 -18.13
C LEU A 105 1.61 1.43 -18.15
N ARG A 106 2.59 1.75 -17.30
CA ARG A 106 3.87 1.06 -17.24
C ARG A 106 3.93 0.03 -16.12
N TYR A 107 3.36 0.34 -14.96
CA TYR A 107 3.52 -0.47 -13.75
C TYR A 107 2.22 -0.95 -13.13
N GLY A 108 1.08 -0.40 -13.57
CA GLY A 108 -0.24 -0.75 -13.04
C GLY A 108 -0.65 -2.17 -13.37
N SER A 109 -1.72 -2.60 -12.73
CA SER A 109 -2.30 -3.93 -12.86
C SER A 109 -3.82 -3.85 -12.81
N SER A 110 -4.47 -5.01 -12.89
CA SER A 110 -5.92 -5.08 -12.73
C SER A 110 -6.39 -4.97 -11.28
N SER A 111 -5.49 -4.84 -10.29
CA SER A 111 -5.82 -4.86 -8.87
C SER A 111 -5.04 -3.81 -8.08
N GLU A 112 -5.76 -3.02 -7.29
CA GLU A 112 -5.16 -2.00 -6.43
C GLU A 112 -4.24 -2.61 -5.36
N ASP A 113 -4.58 -3.76 -4.79
CA ASP A 113 -3.74 -4.49 -3.84
C ASP A 113 -2.36 -4.84 -4.45
N VAL A 114 -2.36 -5.27 -5.72
CA VAL A 114 -1.13 -5.58 -6.47
C VAL A 114 -0.32 -4.32 -6.71
N ASP A 115 -0.97 -3.24 -7.16
CA ASP A 115 -0.32 -1.94 -7.40
C ASP A 115 0.31 -1.40 -6.10
N MET A 116 -0.41 -1.48 -4.98
CA MET A 116 0.09 -1.10 -3.66
C MET A 116 1.35 -1.89 -3.29
N GLY A 117 1.35 -3.21 -3.47
CA GLY A 117 2.54 -4.03 -3.23
C GLY A 117 3.73 -3.68 -4.11
N LYS A 118 3.49 -3.33 -5.37
CA LYS A 118 4.54 -2.85 -6.28
C LYS A 118 5.12 -1.52 -5.84
N TRP A 119 4.28 -0.57 -5.43
CA TRP A 119 4.73 0.71 -4.88
C TRP A 119 5.57 0.49 -3.61
N VAL A 120 5.10 -0.34 -2.68
CA VAL A 120 5.87 -0.68 -1.47
C VAL A 120 7.20 -1.32 -1.83
N ASN A 121 7.22 -2.29 -2.73
CA ASN A 121 8.46 -2.97 -3.13
C ASN A 121 9.46 -2.00 -3.79
N HIS A 122 8.99 -1.02 -4.56
CA HIS A 122 9.82 0.05 -5.11
C HIS A 122 10.49 0.86 -3.99
N GLU A 123 9.71 1.32 -2.99
CA GLU A 123 10.23 2.10 -1.87
C GLU A 123 11.22 1.31 -1.00
N LEU A 124 10.90 0.04 -0.71
CA LEU A 124 11.78 -0.82 0.06
C LEU A 124 13.12 -1.06 -0.65
N ARG A 125 13.10 -1.25 -1.97
CA ARG A 125 14.33 -1.39 -2.77
C ARG A 125 15.14 -0.09 -2.77
N ALA A 126 14.49 1.06 -2.93
CA ALA A 126 15.15 2.36 -2.87
C ALA A 126 15.79 2.64 -1.49
N ALA A 127 15.17 2.15 -0.41
CA ALA A 127 15.66 2.27 0.96
C ALA A 127 16.62 1.15 1.40
N ALA A 128 17.20 0.39 0.45
CA ALA A 128 18.09 -0.75 0.69
C ALA A 128 17.50 -1.81 1.67
N GLY A 129 16.19 -2.01 1.66
CA GLY A 129 15.49 -3.05 2.44
C GLY A 129 15.24 -2.71 3.91
N THR A 130 15.42 -1.47 4.33
CA THR A 130 15.28 -1.05 5.75
C THR A 130 13.83 -0.97 6.27
N GLY A 131 12.84 -1.37 5.48
CA GLY A 131 11.42 -1.37 5.87
C GLY A 131 10.90 -2.71 6.38
N LYS A 132 9.73 -2.67 7.01
CA LYS A 132 9.05 -3.79 7.63
C LYS A 132 7.72 -4.05 6.92
N VAL A 133 7.57 -5.27 6.40
CA VAL A 133 6.29 -5.81 5.93
C VAL A 133 5.80 -6.75 7.02
N ILE A 134 4.64 -6.48 7.61
CA ILE A 134 4.17 -7.06 8.88
C ILE A 134 2.84 -7.75 8.71
#